data_AF-A0AA40GG31-F1
#
_entry.id   AF-A0AA40GG31-F1
#
_cell.length_a   1.000
_cell.length_b   1.000
_cell.length_c   1.000
_cell.angle_alpha   90.00
_cell.angle_beta   90.00
_cell.angle_gamma   90.00
#
_symmetry.space_group_name_H-M   'P 1'
#
loop_
_entity.id
_entity.type
_entity.pdbx_description
1 polymer ?
#
loop_
_entity_poly.entity_id
_entity_poly.type
_entity_poly.pdbx_seq_one_letter_code
_entity_poly.pdbx_strand_id
1 'polypeptide(L)'
;MAVSFEDSFRKLMKERDDIIADLLSFDIFWMNYSKNNTIDSLQKRFNDSVPLIDAFEKVQFRIMSLIAGSIYEATYNEFTECFEYTYYNLIGFVRGYLKRLRLPELLEQRDRICVALRRFEAFWIFKTSYGENIQIHALEERFVRSIRLLNEFKEVQTSIANIVAGTPEEAIYGQCYENFKSIYEVMDSVRNFLKVARNPAFCNC
;
A
#
# COMPACT_ATOMS: atom_id res chain seq x y z
N MET A 1 -18.77 1.73 45.48
CA MET A 1 -19.14 3.15 45.23
C MET A 1 -19.52 3.26 43.77
N ALA A 2 -20.75 3.66 43.45
CA ALA A 2 -21.12 3.95 42.07
C ALA A 2 -20.35 5.21 41.63
N VAL A 3 -19.61 5.12 40.52
CA VAL A 3 -18.96 6.29 39.92
C VAL A 3 -20.08 7.20 39.43
N SER A 4 -20.05 8.49 39.80
CA SER A 4 -21.07 9.43 39.33
C SER A 4 -20.98 9.58 37.80
N PHE A 5 -22.11 9.89 37.16
CA PHE A 5 -22.16 10.19 35.73
C PHE A 5 -21.11 11.26 35.36
N GLU A 6 -21.03 12.31 36.18
CA GLU A 6 -20.13 13.46 35.98
C GLU A 6 -18.66 13.06 36.06
N ASP A 7 -18.28 12.18 36.99
CA ASP A 7 -16.91 11.67 37.10
C ASP A 7 -16.52 10.79 35.91
N SER A 8 -17.46 9.98 35.41
CA SER A 8 -17.25 9.12 34.25
C SER A 8 -17.10 9.94 32.98
N PHE A 9 -17.98 10.93 32.79
CA PHE A 9 -17.94 11.86 31.66
C PHE A 9 -16.65 12.68 31.67
N ARG A 10 -16.26 13.25 32.82
CA ARG A 10 -15.01 14.02 32.96
C ARG A 10 -13.77 13.21 32.62
N LYS A 11 -13.69 11.94 33.04
CA LYS A 11 -12.57 11.06 32.72
C LYS A 11 -12.46 10.79 31.22
N LEU A 12 -13.57 10.48 30.57
CA LEU A 12 -13.61 10.25 29.13
C LEU A 12 -13.25 11.50 28.33
N MET A 13 -13.77 12.67 28.75
CA MET A 13 -13.44 13.94 28.12
C MET A 13 -11.94 14.25 28.22
N LYS A 14 -11.33 13.98 29.38
CA LYS A 14 -9.88 14.13 29.54
C LYS A 14 -9.10 13.16 28.64
N GLU A 15 -9.48 11.88 28.62
CA GLU A 15 -8.87 10.87 27.76
C GLU A 15 -8.93 11.29 26.28
N ARG A 16 -10.07 11.83 25.84
CA ARG A 16 -10.25 12.40 24.50
C ARG A 16 -9.32 13.58 24.25
N ASP A 17 -9.24 14.53 25.18
CA ASP A 17 -8.44 15.74 25.02
C ASP A 17 -6.94 15.43 24.98
N ASP A 18 -6.49 14.44 25.76
CA ASP A 18 -5.11 13.94 25.71
C ASP A 18 -4.80 13.35 24.32
N ILE A 19 -5.72 12.55 23.74
CA ILE A 19 -5.58 12.03 22.38
C ILE A 19 -5.58 13.17 21.34
N ILE A 20 -6.48 14.14 21.46
CA ILE A 20 -6.51 15.32 20.56
C ILE A 20 -5.18 16.07 20.60
N ALA A 21 -4.58 16.26 21.78
CA ALA A 21 -3.30 16.95 21.91
C ALA A 21 -2.18 16.20 21.14
N ASP A 22 -2.14 14.87 21.22
CA ASP A 22 -1.20 14.05 20.46
C ASP A 22 -1.46 14.13 18.95
N LEU A 23 -2.73 14.17 18.54
CA LEU A 23 -3.13 14.33 17.13
C LEU A 23 -2.77 15.71 16.57
N LEU A 24 -2.93 16.77 17.37
CA LEU A 24 -2.53 18.13 16.98
C LEU A 24 -1.00 18.26 16.91
N SER A 25 -0.26 17.57 17.78
CA SER A 25 1.21 17.49 17.69
C SER A 25 1.64 16.87 16.35
N PHE A 26 0.91 15.88 15.86
CA PHE A 26 1.12 15.32 14.53
C PHE A 26 0.83 16.33 13.41
N ASP A 27 -0.27 17.09 13.48
CA ASP A 27 -0.59 18.15 12.51
C ASP A 27 0.49 19.26 12.47
N ILE A 28 0.89 19.76 13.64
CA ILE A 28 1.96 20.75 13.78
C ILE A 28 3.28 20.21 13.20
N PHE A 29 3.61 18.95 13.47
CA PHE A 29 4.78 18.32 12.87
C PHE A 29 4.68 18.32 11.34
N TRP A 30 3.53 17.90 10.81
CA TRP A 30 3.33 17.79 9.37
C TRP A 30 3.45 19.14 8.66
N MET A 31 2.83 20.18 9.22
CA MET A 31 2.84 21.52 8.66
C MET A 31 4.24 22.15 8.65
N ASN A 32 5.06 21.88 9.67
CA ASN A 32 6.33 22.58 9.86
C ASN A 32 7.56 21.78 9.40
N TYR A 33 7.52 20.45 9.43
CA TYR A 33 8.72 19.62 9.30
C TYR A 33 8.64 18.57 8.19
N SER A 34 7.49 18.41 7.51
CA SER A 34 7.32 17.41 6.45
C SER A 34 8.36 17.52 5.33
N LYS A 35 8.73 18.74 4.95
CA LYS A 35 9.65 19.02 3.83
C LYS A 35 11.12 18.66 4.09
N ASN A 36 11.52 18.54 5.35
CA ASN A 36 12.93 18.37 5.75
C ASN A 36 13.26 16.96 6.25
N ASN A 37 12.28 16.05 6.24
CA ASN A 37 12.42 14.69 6.75
C ASN A 37 12.46 13.66 5.62
N THR A 38 13.09 12.52 5.86
CA THR A 38 13.06 11.39 4.93
C THR A 38 11.67 10.79 4.84
N ILE A 39 11.34 10.17 3.69
CA ILE A 39 10.06 9.50 3.47
C ILE A 39 9.78 8.46 4.56
N ASP A 40 10.79 7.69 4.96
CA ASP A 40 10.63 6.67 6.00
C ASP A 40 10.37 7.25 7.39
N SER A 41 10.99 8.38 7.73
CA SER A 41 10.70 9.11 8.98
C SER A 41 9.25 9.59 9.00
N LEU A 42 8.79 10.17 7.89
CA LEU A 42 7.41 10.62 7.73
C LEU A 42 6.41 9.45 7.79
N GLN A 43 6.71 8.34 7.11
CA GLN A 43 5.88 7.14 7.11
C GLN A 43 5.80 6.51 8.49
N LYS A 44 6.92 6.41 9.21
CA LYS A 44 6.94 5.91 10.58
C LYS A 44 6.04 6.75 11.47
N ARG A 45 6.19 8.08 11.41
CA ARG A 45 5.41 8.99 12.25
C ARG A 45 3.92 8.98 11.92
N PHE A 46 3.57 8.83 10.64
CA PHE A 46 2.19 8.58 10.23
C PHE A 46 1.67 7.26 10.81
N ASN A 47 2.43 6.17 10.70
CA ASN A 47 2.03 4.87 11.26
C ASN A 47 1.87 4.91 12.78
N ASP A 48 2.72 5.67 13.49
CA ASP A 48 2.61 5.87 14.94
C ASP A 48 1.35 6.66 15.32
N SER A 49 0.83 7.50 14.43
CA SER A 49 -0.41 8.27 14.64
C SER A 49 -1.70 7.48 14.33
N VAL A 50 -1.63 6.41 13.53
CA VAL A 50 -2.82 5.61 13.17
C VAL A 50 -3.54 5.02 14.40
N PRO A 51 -2.85 4.40 15.37
CA PRO A 51 -3.50 3.88 16.58
C PRO A 51 -4.21 4.95 17.42
N LEU A 52 -3.81 6.22 17.31
CA LEU A 52 -4.47 7.32 18.01
C LEU A 52 -5.86 7.60 17.43
N ILE A 53 -6.07 7.35 16.13
CA ILE A 53 -7.38 7.42 15.47
C ILE A 53 -8.32 6.38 16.09
N ASP A 54 -7.88 5.12 16.14
CA ASP A 54 -8.66 4.02 16.71
C ASP A 54 -8.98 4.26 18.19
N ALA A 55 -8.04 4.85 18.93
CA ALA A 55 -8.24 5.23 20.32
C ALA A 55 -9.27 6.36 20.46
N PHE A 56 -9.18 7.38 19.60
CA PHE A 56 -10.14 8.48 19.55
C PHE A 56 -11.55 7.96 19.29
N GLU A 57 -11.76 7.16 18.24
CA GLU A 57 -13.06 6.57 17.88
C GLU A 57 -13.66 5.74 19.04
N LYS A 58 -12.83 4.97 19.76
CA LYS A 58 -13.29 4.20 20.93
C LYS A 58 -13.75 5.10 22.08
N VAL A 59 -13.02 6.19 22.35
CA VAL A 59 -13.40 7.15 23.39
C VAL A 59 -14.66 7.90 22.99
N GLN A 60 -14.75 8.32 21.73
CA GLN A 60 -15.94 8.94 21.14
C GLN A 60 -17.18 8.07 21.32
N PHE A 61 -17.09 6.79 20.96
CA PHE A 61 -18.18 5.83 21.13
C PHE A 61 -18.62 5.70 22.60
N ARG A 62 -17.66 5.64 23.53
CA ARG A 62 -17.95 5.56 24.98
C ARG A 62 -18.61 6.83 25.50
N ILE A 63 -18.17 8.00 25.05
CA ILE A 63 -18.80 9.27 25.42
C ILE A 63 -20.22 9.33 24.87
N MET A 64 -20.41 9.00 23.59
CA MET A 64 -21.74 8.99 22.96
C MET A 64 -22.71 8.09 23.70
N SER A 65 -22.26 6.87 24.03
CA SER A 65 -23.06 5.91 24.80
C SER A 65 -23.46 6.45 26.18
N LEU A 66 -22.62 7.31 26.78
CA LEU A 66 -22.88 7.90 28.09
C LEU A 66 -23.85 9.08 28.01
N ILE A 67 -23.76 9.92 26.97
CA ILE A 67 -24.54 11.16 26.85
C ILE A 67 -25.79 11.02 25.98
N ALA A 68 -26.04 9.87 25.36
CA ALA A 68 -27.21 9.64 24.52
C ALA A 68 -28.52 9.95 25.27
N GLY A 69 -29.39 10.74 24.64
CA GLY A 69 -30.65 11.23 25.22
C GLY A 69 -30.49 12.36 26.25
N SER A 70 -29.27 12.85 26.48
CA SER A 70 -29.00 13.95 27.42
C SER A 70 -28.94 15.31 26.73
N ILE A 71 -28.95 16.37 27.54
CA ILE A 71 -28.78 17.76 27.07
C ILE A 71 -27.41 18.01 26.42
N TYR A 72 -26.42 17.15 26.63
CA TYR A 72 -25.05 17.31 26.13
C TYR A 72 -24.85 16.72 24.72
N GLU A 73 -25.78 15.88 24.25
CA GLU A 73 -25.64 15.12 23.01
C GLU A 73 -25.49 16.03 21.78
N ALA A 74 -26.34 17.04 21.63
CA ALA A 74 -26.33 17.93 20.47
C ALA A 74 -25.00 18.71 20.34
N THR A 75 -24.55 19.32 21.44
CA THR A 75 -23.28 20.07 21.47
C THR A 75 -22.08 19.16 21.24
N TYR A 76 -22.13 17.93 21.74
CA TYR A 76 -21.06 16.96 21.53
C TYR A 76 -20.98 16.47 20.07
N ASN A 77 -22.12 16.23 19.43
CA ASN A 77 -22.19 15.83 18.02
C ASN A 77 -21.57 16.88 17.09
N GLU A 78 -21.93 18.15 17.27
CA GLU A 78 -21.41 19.25 16.45
C GLU A 78 -19.90 19.41 16.54
N PHE A 79 -19.34 19.30 17.76
CA PHE A 79 -17.89 19.35 17.97
C PHE A 79 -17.18 18.15 17.32
N THR A 80 -17.76 16.96 17.45
CA THR A 80 -17.16 15.72 16.96
C THR A 80 -17.09 15.72 15.44
N GLU A 81 -18.18 16.10 14.76
CA GLU A 81 -18.23 16.18 13.30
C GLU A 81 -17.16 17.15 12.73
N CYS A 82 -17.01 18.33 13.33
CA CYS A 82 -16.00 19.30 12.90
C CYS A 82 -14.56 18.79 13.03
N PHE A 83 -14.25 18.14 14.16
CA PHE A 83 -12.92 17.61 14.42
C PHE A 83 -12.61 16.42 13.50
N GLU A 84 -13.53 15.45 13.41
CA GLU A 84 -13.39 14.28 12.55
C GLU A 84 -13.17 14.67 11.10
N TYR A 85 -14.01 15.59 10.58
CA TYR A 85 -13.85 16.08 9.20
C TYR A 85 -12.45 16.67 8.96
N THR A 86 -12.00 17.56 9.84
CA THR A 86 -10.69 18.21 9.69
C THR A 86 -9.54 17.19 9.77
N TYR A 87 -9.64 16.26 10.71
CA TYR A 87 -8.57 15.32 11.01
C TYR A 87 -8.47 14.18 9.99
N TYR A 88 -9.58 13.61 9.54
CA TYR A 88 -9.58 12.62 8.46
C TYR A 88 -9.09 13.23 7.14
N ASN A 89 -9.39 14.50 6.87
CA ASN A 89 -8.83 15.22 5.73
C ASN A 89 -7.32 15.36 5.81
N LEU A 90 -6.77 15.69 6.98
CA LEU A 90 -5.31 15.73 7.21
C LEU A 90 -4.68 14.36 6.97
N ILE A 91 -5.24 13.28 7.54
CA ILE A 91 -4.76 11.91 7.33
C ILE A 91 -4.77 11.53 5.84
N GLY A 92 -5.88 11.84 5.15
CA GLY A 92 -6.02 11.60 3.71
C GLY A 92 -4.95 12.35 2.92
N PHE A 93 -4.72 13.62 3.24
CA PHE A 93 -3.69 14.45 2.63
C PHE A 93 -2.29 13.88 2.85
N VAL A 94 -1.94 13.55 4.11
CA VAL A 94 -0.64 12.97 4.47
C VAL A 94 -0.41 11.66 3.73
N ARG A 95 -1.39 10.75 3.75
CA ARG A 95 -1.33 9.46 3.05
C ARG A 95 -1.13 9.66 1.55
N GLY A 96 -1.84 10.62 0.95
CA GLY A 96 -1.67 10.98 -0.47
C GLY A 96 -0.29 11.55 -0.77
N TYR A 97 0.25 12.40 0.09
CA TYR A 97 1.57 12.99 -0.06
C TYR A 97 2.69 11.94 0.05
N LEU A 98 2.65 11.06 1.06
CA LEU A 98 3.60 9.96 1.22
C LEU A 98 3.60 9.02 0.01
N LYS A 99 2.40 8.69 -0.48
CA LYS A 99 2.19 7.92 -1.72
C LYS A 99 2.90 8.57 -2.91
N ARG A 100 2.72 9.87 -3.10
CA ARG A 100 3.37 10.63 -4.19
C ARG A 100 4.88 10.69 -4.04
N LEU A 101 5.40 10.87 -2.82
CA LEU A 101 6.84 10.89 -2.58
C LEU A 101 7.52 9.55 -2.89
N ARG A 102 6.82 8.42 -2.71
CA ARG A 102 7.32 7.08 -3.06
C ARG A 102 7.23 6.74 -4.55
N LEU A 103 6.51 7.53 -5.34
CA LEU A 103 6.32 7.26 -6.76
C LEU A 103 7.65 7.13 -7.53
N PRO A 104 8.66 8.01 -7.36
CA PRO A 104 9.94 7.89 -8.06
C PRO A 104 10.66 6.57 -7.75
N GLU A 105 10.68 6.14 -6.50
CA GLU A 105 11.31 4.87 -6.09
C GLU A 105 10.60 3.66 -6.71
N LEU A 106 9.26 3.68 -6.72
CA LEU A 106 8.45 2.64 -7.36
C LEU A 106 8.67 2.60 -8.89
N LEU A 107 8.80 3.76 -9.52
CA LEU A 107 9.12 3.85 -10.95
C LEU A 107 10.51 3.29 -11.26
N GLU A 108 11.50 3.59 -10.43
CA GLU A 108 12.84 3.03 -10.57
C GLU A 108 12.85 1.51 -10.38
N GLN A 109 12.15 1.01 -9.35
CA GLN A 109 12.02 -0.43 -9.12
C GLN A 109 11.34 -1.12 -10.31
N ARG A 110 10.24 -0.54 -10.82
CA ARG A 110 9.55 -1.02 -12.02
C ARG A 110 10.51 -1.11 -13.21
N ASP A 111 11.29 -0.07 -13.46
CA ASP A 111 12.21 -0.01 -14.60
C ASP A 111 13.34 -1.04 -14.49
N ARG A 112 13.88 -1.25 -13.28
CA ARG A 112 14.86 -2.32 -13.01
C ARG A 112 14.28 -3.70 -13.30
N ILE A 113 13.03 -3.96 -12.89
CA ILE A 113 12.34 -5.23 -13.15
C ILE A 113 12.11 -5.42 -14.66
N CYS A 114 11.64 -4.38 -15.36
CA CYS A 114 11.49 -4.39 -16.83
C CYS A 114 12.79 -4.75 -17.54
N VAL A 115 13.92 -4.15 -17.14
CA VAL A 115 15.24 -4.46 -17.71
C VAL A 115 15.62 -5.92 -17.46
N ALA A 116 15.39 -6.43 -16.24
CA ALA A 116 15.68 -7.82 -15.91
C ALA A 116 14.85 -8.81 -16.75
N LEU A 117 13.56 -8.51 -16.94
CA LEU A 117 12.67 -9.34 -17.76
C LEU A 117 13.04 -9.30 -19.25
N ARG A 118 13.37 -8.13 -19.80
CA ARG A 118 13.88 -8.01 -21.19
C ARG A 118 15.17 -8.79 -21.40
N ARG A 119 16.07 -8.81 -20.41
CA ARG A 119 17.29 -9.62 -20.45
C ARG A 119 16.98 -11.12 -20.47
N PHE A 120 15.97 -11.55 -19.71
CA PHE A 120 15.50 -12.93 -19.76
C PHE A 120 14.89 -13.29 -21.11
N GLU A 121 14.04 -12.43 -21.66
CA GLU A 121 13.45 -12.59 -23.00
C GLU A 121 14.53 -12.71 -24.08
N ALA A 122 15.51 -11.80 -24.09
CA ALA A 122 16.62 -11.84 -25.03
C ALA A 122 17.45 -13.13 -24.90
N PHE A 123 17.70 -13.58 -23.67
CA PHE A 123 18.36 -14.86 -23.41
C PHE A 123 17.56 -16.03 -23.98
N TRP A 124 16.23 -16.03 -23.79
CA TRP A 124 15.34 -17.07 -24.29
C TRP A 124 15.33 -17.12 -25.82
N ILE A 125 15.18 -15.97 -26.48
CA ILE A 125 15.22 -15.85 -27.94
C ILE A 125 16.55 -16.38 -28.46
N PHE A 126 17.68 -15.88 -27.95
CA PHE A 126 19.00 -16.34 -28.37
C PHE A 126 19.14 -17.86 -28.25
N LYS A 127 18.78 -18.42 -27.10
CA LYS A 127 18.94 -19.85 -26.87
C LYS A 127 18.03 -20.72 -27.73
N THR A 128 16.79 -20.30 -27.98
CA THR A 128 15.85 -21.03 -28.85
C THR A 128 16.18 -20.89 -30.34
N SER A 129 16.73 -19.75 -30.76
CA SER A 129 17.08 -19.50 -32.17
C SER A 129 18.40 -20.15 -32.60
N TYR A 130 19.37 -20.32 -31.68
CA TYR A 130 20.70 -20.82 -32.02
C TYR A 130 20.97 -22.29 -31.61
N GLY A 131 19.95 -22.99 -31.09
CA GLY A 131 20.00 -24.46 -30.93
C GLY A 131 21.07 -24.99 -29.97
N GLU A 132 21.59 -24.16 -29.06
CA GLU A 132 22.60 -24.59 -28.10
C GLU A 132 22.00 -25.55 -27.06
N ASN A 133 22.72 -26.64 -26.74
CA ASN A 133 22.34 -27.57 -25.68
C ASN A 133 22.33 -26.85 -24.32
N ILE A 134 21.13 -26.53 -23.81
CA ILE A 134 20.97 -25.88 -22.52
C ILE A 134 20.86 -26.96 -21.44
N GLN A 135 21.64 -26.81 -20.37
CA GLN A 135 21.38 -27.55 -19.14
C GLN A 135 20.02 -27.14 -18.59
N ILE A 136 19.05 -28.06 -18.61
CA ILE A 136 17.66 -27.86 -18.19
C ILE A 136 17.57 -27.14 -16.84
N HIS A 137 18.45 -27.47 -15.88
CA HIS A 137 18.48 -26.81 -14.58
C HIS A 137 18.79 -25.30 -14.61
N ALA A 138 19.70 -24.84 -15.47
CA ALA A 138 20.00 -23.42 -15.60
C ALA A 138 18.83 -22.63 -16.25
N LEU A 139 18.05 -23.30 -17.09
CA LEU A 139 16.84 -22.74 -17.68
C LEU A 139 15.74 -22.62 -16.63
N GLU A 140 15.56 -23.66 -15.81
CA GLU A 140 14.57 -23.71 -14.74
C GLU A 140 14.81 -22.63 -13.67
N GLU A 141 16.05 -22.47 -13.21
CA GLU A 141 16.39 -21.45 -12.22
C GLU A 141 16.09 -20.03 -12.74
N ARG A 142 16.45 -19.76 -14.00
CA ARG A 142 16.17 -18.48 -14.65
C ARG A 142 14.69 -18.26 -14.85
N PHE A 143 13.93 -19.29 -15.22
CA PHE A 143 12.48 -19.20 -15.38
C PHE A 143 11.77 -18.93 -14.04
N VAL A 144 12.17 -19.62 -12.96
CA VAL A 144 11.65 -19.37 -11.61
C VAL A 144 11.95 -17.94 -11.16
N ARG A 145 13.17 -17.44 -11.44
CA ARG A 145 13.54 -16.05 -11.15
C ARG A 145 12.67 -15.05 -11.93
N SER A 146 12.38 -15.31 -13.20
CA SER A 146 11.48 -14.48 -14.01
C SER A 146 10.06 -14.45 -13.47
N ILE A 147 9.52 -15.58 -13.01
CA ILE A 147 8.21 -15.63 -12.33
C ILE A 147 8.20 -14.72 -11.09
N ARG A 148 9.24 -14.76 -10.26
CA ARG A 148 9.33 -13.89 -9.07
C ARG A 148 9.35 -12.41 -9.46
N LEU A 149 10.15 -12.05 -10.46
CA LEU A 149 10.22 -10.68 -10.98
C LEU A 149 8.88 -10.19 -11.54
N LEU A 150 8.11 -11.07 -12.20
CA LEU A 150 6.77 -10.73 -12.68
C LEU A 150 5.77 -10.51 -11.53
N ASN A 151 5.86 -11.27 -10.44
CA ASN A 151 5.03 -11.04 -9.25
C ASN A 151 5.37 -9.69 -8.62
N GLU A 152 6.66 -9.42 -8.45
CA GLU A 152 7.16 -8.13 -7.95
C GLU A 152 6.71 -6.97 -8.85
N PHE A 153 6.77 -7.13 -10.17
CA PHE A 153 6.29 -6.13 -11.11
C PHE A 153 4.80 -5.83 -10.92
N LYS A 154 3.98 -6.87 -10.73
CA LYS A 154 2.53 -6.71 -10.51
C LYS A 154 2.26 -5.93 -9.22
N GLU A 155 2.97 -6.23 -8.14
CA GLU A 155 2.86 -5.53 -6.87
C GLU A 155 3.26 -4.05 -6.99
N VAL A 156 4.40 -3.78 -7.64
CA VAL A 156 4.89 -2.41 -7.89
C VAL A 156 3.90 -1.64 -8.77
N GLN A 157 3.39 -2.25 -9.84
CA GLN A 157 2.43 -1.57 -10.71
C GLN A 157 1.08 -1.31 -10.06
N THR A 158 0.59 -2.25 -9.25
CA THR A 158 -0.63 -2.02 -8.46
C THR A 158 -0.42 -0.85 -7.50
N SER A 159 0.76 -0.74 -6.90
CA SER A 159 1.12 0.37 -6.02
C SER A 159 1.17 1.70 -6.77
N ILE A 160 1.78 1.74 -7.96
CA ILE A 160 1.81 2.93 -8.83
C ILE A 160 0.39 3.34 -9.23
N ALA A 161 -0.43 2.40 -9.74
CA ALA A 161 -1.81 2.67 -10.13
C ALA A 161 -2.64 3.27 -9.00
N ASN A 162 -2.49 2.74 -7.77
CA ASN A 162 -3.16 3.27 -6.58
C ASN A 162 -2.68 4.67 -6.15
N ILE A 163 -1.51 5.12 -6.62
CA ILE A 163 -0.98 6.47 -6.37
C ILE A 163 -1.51 7.45 -7.43
N VAL A 164 -1.59 7.02 -8.69
CA VAL A 164 -1.99 7.86 -9.83
C VAL A 164 -3.49 7.80 -10.14
N ALA A 165 -4.28 7.01 -9.43
CA ALA A 165 -5.74 6.92 -9.64
C ALA A 165 -6.40 8.32 -9.58
N GLY A 166 -7.24 8.62 -10.58
CA GLY A 166 -7.90 9.92 -10.74
C GLY A 166 -7.00 11.03 -11.27
N THR A 167 -5.77 10.73 -11.71
CA THR A 167 -4.86 11.68 -12.36
C THR A 167 -4.72 11.39 -13.86
N PRO A 168 -4.32 12.36 -14.69
CA PRO A 168 -4.04 12.11 -16.11
C PRO A 168 -3.05 10.97 -16.36
N GLU A 169 -2.11 10.76 -15.43
CA GLU A 169 -1.11 9.71 -15.47
C GLU A 169 -1.70 8.30 -15.33
N GLU A 170 -2.92 8.14 -14.80
CA GLU A 170 -3.62 6.86 -14.67
C GLU A 170 -3.70 6.11 -16.00
N ALA A 171 -4.00 6.83 -17.09
CA ALA A 171 -4.09 6.23 -18.43
C ALA A 171 -2.74 5.62 -18.88
N ILE A 172 -1.63 6.28 -18.55
CA ILE A 172 -0.27 5.86 -18.94
C ILE A 172 0.11 4.58 -18.20
N TYR A 173 -0.15 4.51 -16.90
CA TYR A 173 0.22 3.36 -16.06
C TYR A 173 -0.78 2.20 -16.18
N GLY A 174 -2.07 2.49 -16.40
CA GLY A 174 -3.09 1.47 -16.66
C GLY A 174 -2.80 0.68 -17.94
N GLN A 175 -2.35 1.34 -19.01
CA GLN A 175 -2.01 0.66 -20.26
C GLN A 175 -0.76 -0.23 -20.15
N CYS A 176 0.18 0.14 -19.27
CA CYS A 176 1.34 -0.68 -18.96
C CYS A 176 0.95 -2.00 -18.26
N TYR A 177 -0.11 -2.02 -17.44
CA TYR A 177 -0.61 -3.23 -16.79
C TYR A 177 -1.26 -4.21 -17.79
N GLU A 178 -2.09 -3.70 -18.71
CA GLU A 178 -2.73 -4.53 -19.75
C GLU A 178 -1.69 -5.17 -20.69
N ASN A 179 -0.66 -4.41 -21.10
CA ASN A 179 0.44 -4.96 -21.89
C ASN A 179 1.26 -6.03 -21.15
N PHE A 180 1.20 -6.05 -19.82
CA PHE A 180 1.92 -7.03 -19.00
C PHE A 180 1.11 -8.29 -18.69
N LYS A 181 -0.22 -8.16 -18.66
CA LYS A 181 -1.15 -9.27 -18.48
C LYS A 181 -1.00 -10.31 -19.59
N SER A 182 -0.81 -9.87 -20.83
CA SER A 182 -0.52 -10.76 -21.96
C SER A 182 0.78 -11.54 -21.79
N ILE A 183 1.82 -10.94 -21.20
CA ILE A 183 3.11 -11.61 -20.90
C ILE A 183 2.91 -12.71 -19.84
N TYR A 184 2.06 -12.48 -18.85
CA TYR A 184 1.70 -13.51 -17.84
C TYR A 184 1.04 -14.74 -18.46
N GLU A 185 0.13 -14.54 -19.41
CA GLU A 185 -0.57 -15.61 -20.11
C GLU A 185 0.39 -16.47 -20.95
N VAL A 186 1.37 -15.84 -21.60
CA VAL A 186 2.47 -16.53 -22.30
C VAL A 186 3.32 -17.35 -21.32
N MET A 187 3.65 -16.77 -20.17
CA MET A 187 4.47 -17.44 -19.14
C MET A 187 3.76 -18.63 -18.49
N ASP A 188 2.44 -18.56 -18.25
CA ASP A 188 1.68 -19.72 -17.76
C ASP A 188 1.64 -20.84 -18.82
N SER A 189 1.61 -20.48 -20.09
CA SER A 189 1.76 -21.44 -21.19
C SER A 189 3.14 -22.11 -21.18
N VAL A 190 4.22 -21.36 -20.96
CA VAL A 190 5.59 -21.92 -20.82
C VAL A 190 5.72 -22.77 -19.55
N ARG A 191 5.10 -22.37 -18.44
CA ARG A 191 5.07 -23.16 -17.20
C ARG A 191 4.37 -24.51 -17.42
N ASN A 192 3.26 -24.50 -18.16
CA ASN A 192 2.56 -25.73 -18.54
C ASN A 192 3.39 -26.59 -19.49
N PHE A 193 4.08 -25.99 -20.47
CA PHE A 193 5.03 -26.70 -21.34
C PHE A 193 6.15 -27.39 -20.55
N LEU A 194 6.79 -26.69 -19.61
CA LEU A 194 7.85 -27.27 -18.76
C LEU A 194 7.34 -28.40 -17.85
N LYS A 195 6.10 -28.31 -17.36
CA LYS A 195 5.46 -29.42 -16.63
C LYS A 195 5.26 -30.65 -17.52
N VAL A 196 4.86 -30.45 -18.78
CA VAL A 196 4.69 -31.54 -19.76
C VAL A 196 6.04 -32.14 -20.15
N ALA A 197 7.05 -31.31 -20.38
CA ALA A 197 8.42 -31.75 -20.71
C ALA A 197 9.10 -32.55 -19.58
N ARG A 198 8.72 -32.29 -18.32
CA ARG A 198 9.14 -33.09 -17.15
C ARG A 198 8.42 -34.43 -17.02
N ASN A 199 7.43 -34.73 -17.85
CA ASN A 199 6.69 -35.98 -17.78
C ASN A 199 7.52 -37.10 -18.46
N PRO A 200 8.03 -38.10 -17.71
CA PRO A 200 8.89 -39.15 -18.27
C PRO A 200 8.21 -40.00 -19.36
N ALA A 201 6.88 -39.92 -19.49
CA ALA A 201 6.13 -40.56 -20.57
C ALA A 201 6.40 -39.98 -21.97
N PHE A 202 6.99 -38.77 -22.08
CA PHE A 202 7.32 -38.12 -23.36
C PHE A 202 8.82 -38.13 -23.70
N CYS A 203 9.68 -38.72 -22.86
CA CYS A 203 11.12 -38.85 -23.13
C CYS A 203 11.51 -40.19 -23.79
N ASN A 204 10.55 -41.02 -24.19
CA ASN A 204 10.79 -42.25 -24.94
C ASN A 204 10.02 -42.23 -26.27
N CYS A 205 10.57 -41.52 -27.24
CA CYS A 205 10.41 -41.76 -28.68
C CYS A 205 11.76 -41.49 -29.35
#